data_AF-A0A923PVU2-F1
#
_entry.id   AF-A0A923PVU2-F1
#
_cell.length_a   1.000
_cell.length_b   1.000
_cell.length_c   1.000
_cell.angle_alpha   90.00
_cell.angle_beta   90.00
_cell.angle_gamma   90.00
#
_symmetry.space_group_name_H-M   'P 1'
#
loop_
_entity.id
_entity.type
_entity.pdbx_description
1 polymer ?
#
loop_
_entity_poly.entity_id
_entity_poly.type
_entity_poly.pdbx_seq_one_letter_code
_entity_poly.pdbx_strand_id
1 'polypeptide(L)'
;TLAKLRKGGYRPCSRNPLIAQTLATLGVMEQRGSGFARMHDAMLNHGLEAPVFGQQDGFFVVTLAGPAGNYDRLTVPAGVTGPITAAVEAQLNKRQKSMVALLVVGETLTSRFCERKFGVTRDTASRDFALLVKLEIAEKSGRGRAVSYRQKGTV
;
A
#
# COMPACT_ATOMS: atom_id res chain seq x y z
N THR A 1 26.20 -10.08 11.24
CA THR A 1 26.94 -8.80 11.26
C THR A 1 26.01 -7.68 10.84
N LEU A 2 26.21 -6.47 11.37
CA LEU A 2 25.36 -5.30 11.10
C LEU A 2 25.21 -5.02 9.59
N ALA A 3 26.28 -5.22 8.82
CA ALA A 3 26.28 -5.08 7.36
C ALA A 3 25.33 -6.06 6.65
N LYS A 4 25.18 -7.30 7.15
CA LYS A 4 24.22 -8.28 6.59
C LYS A 4 22.78 -7.91 6.90
N LEU A 5 22.53 -7.34 8.08
CA LEU A 5 21.21 -6.83 8.47
C LEU A 5 20.76 -5.71 7.53
N ARG A 6 21.64 -4.73 7.27
CA ARG A 6 21.38 -3.61 6.35
C ARG A 6 21.11 -4.04 4.90
N LYS A 7 21.70 -5.15 4.46
CA LYS A 7 21.49 -5.74 3.12
C LYS A 7 20.28 -6.68 3.05
N GLY A 8 19.55 -6.90 4.15
CA GLY A 8 18.43 -7.86 4.21
C GLY A 8 18.83 -9.34 4.25
N GLY A 9 20.10 -9.69 4.02
CA GLY A 9 20.62 -11.06 4.01
C GLY A 9 21.07 -11.57 5.38
N TYR A 10 20.32 -11.29 6.45
CA TYR A 10 20.65 -11.77 7.79
C TYR A 10 19.99 -13.10 8.11
N ARG A 11 20.65 -13.91 8.94
CA ARG A 11 20.05 -15.11 9.52
C ARG A 11 19.43 -14.71 10.86
N PRO A 12 18.12 -14.90 11.07
CA PRO A 12 17.51 -14.64 12.36
C PRO A 12 18.17 -15.50 13.45
N CYS A 13 18.57 -14.86 14.54
CA CYS A 13 19.06 -15.54 15.72
C CYS A 13 18.67 -14.76 16.98
N SER A 14 18.32 -15.51 18.02
CA SER A 14 17.96 -14.95 19.33
C SER A 14 19.13 -15.11 20.28
N ARG A 15 19.46 -14.06 21.04
CA ARG A 15 20.47 -14.15 22.10
C ARG A 15 20.00 -15.06 23.24
N ASN A 16 18.71 -14.98 23.59
CA ASN A 16 18.07 -15.87 24.56
C ASN A 16 16.90 -16.61 23.87
N PRO A 17 17.08 -17.89 23.50
CA PRO A 17 16.04 -18.68 22.84
C PRO A 17 14.78 -18.87 23.68
N LEU A 18 14.91 -19.00 25.00
CA LEU A 18 13.77 -19.21 25.90
C LEU A 18 12.83 -18.01 25.88
N ILE A 19 13.37 -16.79 26.04
CA ILE A 19 12.56 -15.56 25.98
C ILE A 19 11.87 -15.44 24.62
N ALA A 20 12.60 -15.68 23.53
CA ALA A 20 12.03 -15.61 22.19
C ALA A 20 10.91 -16.64 21.97
N GLN A 21 11.06 -17.85 22.52
CA GLN A 21 10.05 -18.88 22.46
C GLN A 21 8.83 -18.52 23.31
N THR A 22 9.01 -18.02 24.53
CA THR A 22 7.89 -17.57 25.38
C THR A 22 7.08 -16.47 24.70
N LEU A 23 7.75 -15.45 24.14
CA LEU A 23 7.08 -14.36 23.41
C LEU A 23 6.31 -14.88 22.17
N ALA A 24 6.84 -15.89 21.50
CA ALA A 24 6.15 -16.52 20.38
C ALA A 24 4.93 -17.33 20.83
N THR A 25 5.05 -18.11 21.90
CA THR A 25 3.94 -18.86 22.49
C THR A 25 2.80 -17.94 22.94
N LEU A 26 3.15 -16.76 23.47
CA LEU A 26 2.18 -15.72 23.86
C LEU A 26 1.56 -14.97 22.66
N GLY A 27 1.99 -15.24 21.44
CA GLY A 27 1.47 -14.59 20.23
C GLY A 27 1.91 -13.13 20.04
N VAL A 28 2.82 -12.62 20.88
CA VAL A 28 3.30 -11.23 20.81
C VAL A 28 4.46 -11.03 19.83
N MET A 29 5.10 -12.13 19.40
CA MET A 29 6.23 -12.09 18.46
C MET A 29 6.19 -13.28 17.49
N GLU A 30 6.61 -13.08 16.24
CA GLU A 30 6.73 -14.14 15.24
C GLU A 30 8.06 -14.91 15.37
N GLN A 31 8.03 -16.25 15.25
CA GLN A 31 9.23 -17.10 15.30
C GLN A 31 10.15 -17.00 14.08
N ARG A 32 9.63 -16.61 12.90
CA ARG A 32 10.42 -16.59 11.65
C ARG A 32 11.46 -15.48 11.58
N GLY A 33 11.39 -14.49 12.47
CA GLY A 33 12.32 -13.36 12.47
C GLY A 33 12.11 -12.40 11.29
N SER A 34 10.86 -12.19 10.85
CA SER A 34 10.51 -11.25 9.79
C SER A 34 10.56 -9.77 10.22
N GLY A 35 10.70 -9.51 11.53
CA GLY A 35 10.46 -8.20 12.14
C GLY A 35 11.27 -7.07 11.53
N PHE A 36 12.56 -7.27 11.21
CA PHE A 36 13.37 -6.21 10.59
C PHE A 36 12.91 -5.84 9.18
N ALA A 37 12.51 -6.83 8.38
CA ALA A 37 11.98 -6.59 7.04
C ALA A 37 10.63 -5.87 7.13
N ARG A 38 9.74 -6.33 8.04
CA ARG A 38 8.45 -5.68 8.28
C ARG A 38 8.58 -4.24 8.74
N MET A 39 9.52 -3.93 9.63
CA MET A 39 9.79 -2.55 10.06
C MET A 39 10.27 -1.70 8.89
N HIS A 40 11.21 -2.22 8.09
CA HIS A 40 11.72 -1.54 6.91
C HIS A 40 10.59 -1.21 5.92
N ASP A 41 9.80 -2.21 5.57
CA ASP A 41 8.71 -2.05 4.61
C ASP A 41 7.61 -1.15 5.19
N ALA A 42 7.31 -1.23 6.48
CA ALA A 42 6.35 -0.34 7.13
C ALA A 42 6.78 1.12 7.00
N MET A 43 8.05 1.46 7.28
CA MET A 43 8.51 2.85 7.16
C MET A 43 8.41 3.35 5.71
N LEU A 44 8.90 2.57 4.75
CA LEU A 44 8.86 2.96 3.34
C LEU A 44 7.42 3.08 2.81
N ASN A 45 6.54 2.15 3.17
CA ASN A 45 5.12 2.17 2.78
C ASN A 45 4.38 3.38 3.37
N HIS A 46 4.87 3.95 4.48
CA HIS A 46 4.34 5.18 5.07
C HIS A 46 5.02 6.45 4.56
N GLY A 47 5.90 6.36 3.55
CA GLY A 47 6.64 7.51 3.01
C GLY A 47 7.73 8.04 3.96
N LEU A 48 8.15 7.23 4.93
CA LEU A 48 9.25 7.53 5.84
C LEU A 48 10.57 6.93 5.31
N GLU A 49 11.68 7.44 5.81
CA GLU A 49 13.01 6.90 5.53
C GLU A 49 13.18 5.51 6.14
N ALA A 50 14.02 4.68 5.53
CA ALA A 50 14.31 3.34 6.05
C ALA A 50 14.92 3.39 7.48
N PRO A 51 14.64 2.39 8.32
CA PRO A 51 15.17 2.33 9.67
C PRO A 51 16.70 2.24 9.67
N VAL A 52 17.35 3.02 10.52
CA VAL A 52 18.81 3.00 10.67
C VAL A 52 19.19 2.05 11.81
N PHE A 53 19.92 1.00 11.46
CA PHE A 53 20.47 0.04 12.42
C PHE A 53 21.92 0.39 12.74
N GLY A 54 22.21 0.58 14.02
CA GLY A 54 23.53 0.97 14.53
C GLY A 54 23.92 0.21 15.80
N GLN A 55 25.13 0.50 16.27
CA GLN A 55 25.60 0.09 17.58
C GLN A 55 26.23 1.31 18.25
N GLN A 56 25.80 1.61 19.48
CA GLN A 56 26.32 2.73 20.29
C GLN A 56 26.52 2.21 21.71
N ASP A 57 27.70 2.46 22.29
CA ASP A 57 28.04 2.07 23.67
C ASP A 57 27.75 0.60 24.03
N GLY A 58 27.98 -0.31 23.07
CA GLY A 58 27.71 -1.74 23.23
C GLY A 58 26.25 -2.16 23.03
N PHE A 59 25.32 -1.22 22.88
CA PHE A 59 23.92 -1.46 22.63
C PHE A 59 23.58 -1.49 21.14
N PHE A 60 22.63 -2.34 20.77
CA PHE A 60 22.03 -2.32 19.44
C PHE A 60 20.97 -1.23 19.38
N VAL A 61 21.11 -0.29 18.45
CA VAL A 61 20.24 0.87 18.32
C VAL A 61 19.47 0.80 17.02
N VAL A 62 18.15 1.00 17.11
CA VAL A 62 17.25 1.13 15.95
C VAL A 62 16.69 2.55 15.97
N THR A 63 16.99 3.32 14.92
CA THR A 63 16.46 4.68 14.76
C THR A 63 15.36 4.68 13.70
N LEU A 64 14.17 5.14 14.09
CA LEU A 64 13.01 5.30 13.21
C LEU A 64 12.80 6.80 13.01
N ALA A 65 13.22 7.32 11.85
CA ALA A 65 13.06 8.74 11.53
C ALA A 65 11.58 9.08 11.29
N GLY A 66 11.10 10.10 12.00
CA GLY A 66 9.74 10.62 11.84
C GLY A 66 9.60 11.62 10.68
N PRO A 67 8.40 12.18 10.49
CA PRO A 67 8.11 13.14 9.41
C PRO A 67 8.80 14.51 9.56
N ALA A 68 9.42 14.83 10.70
CA ALA A 68 10.19 16.06 10.92
C ALA A 68 9.47 17.36 10.48
N GLY A 69 8.16 17.45 10.71
CA GLY A 69 7.33 18.60 10.33
C GLY A 69 6.77 18.55 8.91
N ASN A 70 7.29 17.69 8.04
CA ASN A 70 6.73 17.44 6.71
C ASN A 70 5.75 16.27 6.79
N TYR A 71 4.52 16.56 7.22
CA TYR A 71 3.46 15.55 7.40
C TYR A 71 2.79 15.18 6.07
N ASP A 72 2.92 15.99 5.03
CA ASP A 72 2.35 15.73 3.69
C ASP A 72 2.97 14.51 3.01
N ARG A 73 4.20 14.13 3.39
CA ARG A 73 4.87 12.92 2.89
C ARG A 73 4.39 11.62 3.52
N LEU A 74 3.64 11.71 4.62
CA LEU A 74 3.11 10.53 5.28
C LEU A 74 2.05 9.90 4.40
N THR A 75 2.36 8.70 3.91
CA THR A 75 1.39 7.88 3.20
C THR A 75 0.70 7.00 4.24
N VAL A 76 -0.64 6.95 4.24
CA VAL A 76 -1.34 5.93 5.02
C VAL A 76 -1.34 4.65 4.17
N PRO A 77 -0.73 3.55 4.62
CA PRO A 77 -0.88 2.28 3.95
C PRO A 77 -2.32 1.87 4.14
N ALA A 78 -3.05 1.90 3.02
CA ALA A 78 -4.15 0.99 2.74
C ALA A 78 -4.92 0.50 3.98
N GLY A 79 -5.65 1.39 4.64
CA GLY A 79 -6.45 1.01 5.79
C GLY A 79 -7.28 2.10 6.42
N VAL A 80 -6.89 3.37 6.32
CA VAL A 80 -7.64 4.45 6.98
C VAL A 80 -7.73 5.67 6.07
N THR A 81 -8.95 5.90 5.57
CA THR A 81 -9.44 7.09 4.83
C THR A 81 -9.02 7.27 3.37
N GLY A 82 -9.58 6.41 2.50
CA GLY A 82 -9.65 6.60 1.04
C GLY A 82 -9.51 5.28 0.28
N PRO A 83 -10.39 4.92 -0.66
CA PRO A 83 -10.43 3.58 -1.27
C PRO A 83 -9.29 3.33 -2.29
N ILE A 84 -8.29 4.20 -2.39
CA ILE A 84 -7.18 4.06 -3.33
C ILE A 84 -5.87 4.11 -2.56
N THR A 85 -5.21 2.96 -2.51
CA THR A 85 -3.92 2.80 -1.85
C THR A 85 -2.80 3.25 -2.79
N ALA A 86 -1.69 3.77 -2.28
CA ALA A 86 -0.55 4.15 -3.13
C ALA A 86 0.02 2.98 -3.96
N ALA A 87 -0.08 1.75 -3.43
CA ALA A 87 0.29 0.52 -4.15
C ALA A 87 -0.67 0.21 -5.32
N VAL A 88 -1.95 0.52 -5.16
CA VAL A 88 -2.94 0.47 -6.23
C VAL A 88 -2.66 1.59 -7.23
N GLU A 89 -2.39 2.81 -6.77
CA GLU A 89 -2.09 3.94 -7.63
C GLU A 89 -0.83 3.73 -8.48
N ALA A 90 0.19 3.05 -7.96
CA ALA A 90 1.41 2.69 -8.69
C ALA A 90 1.16 1.67 -9.82
N GLN A 91 0.12 0.85 -9.72
CA GLN A 91 -0.28 -0.13 -10.75
C GLN A 91 -1.14 0.50 -11.85
N LEU A 92 -1.59 1.74 -11.67
CA LEU A 92 -2.48 2.42 -12.60
C LEU A 92 -1.72 3.29 -13.60
N ASN A 93 -2.07 3.14 -14.87
CA ASN A 93 -1.60 4.03 -15.93
C ASN A 93 -2.19 5.45 -15.78
N LYS A 94 -1.56 6.47 -16.37
CA LYS A 94 -2.01 7.89 -16.32
C LYS A 94 -3.52 8.06 -16.58
N ARG A 95 -4.06 7.30 -17.55
CA ARG A 95 -5.50 7.28 -17.87
C ARG A 95 -6.34 6.73 -16.73
N GLN A 96 -5.96 5.59 -16.16
CA GLN A 96 -6.70 4.95 -15.08
C GLN A 96 -6.66 5.80 -13.80
N LYS A 97 -5.53 6.46 -13.51
CA LYS A 97 -5.44 7.47 -12.44
C LYS A 97 -6.45 8.60 -12.62
N SER A 98 -6.58 9.10 -13.85
CA SER A 98 -7.54 10.15 -14.18
C SER A 98 -9.00 9.68 -14.02
N MET A 99 -9.30 8.42 -14.36
CA MET A 99 -10.63 7.83 -14.12
C MET A 99 -10.92 7.72 -12.62
N VAL A 100 -9.95 7.27 -11.84
CA VAL A 100 -10.06 7.16 -10.38
C VAL A 100 -10.29 8.53 -9.74
N ALA A 101 -9.58 9.58 -10.18
CA ALA A 101 -9.79 10.94 -9.67
C ALA A 101 -11.23 11.43 -9.89
N LEU A 102 -11.84 11.14 -11.04
CA LEU A 102 -13.24 11.51 -11.32
C LEU A 102 -14.23 10.72 -10.46
N LEU A 103 -13.95 9.44 -10.20
CA LEU A 103 -14.77 8.61 -9.30
C LEU A 103 -14.71 9.13 -7.86
N VAL A 104 -13.54 9.58 -7.37
CA VAL A 104 -13.37 10.18 -6.03
C VAL A 104 -14.15 11.49 -5.89
N VAL A 105 -14.25 12.28 -6.96
CA VAL A 105 -15.07 13.51 -7.01
C VAL A 105 -16.58 13.19 -6.99
N GLY A 106 -16.96 11.91 -7.11
CA GLY A 106 -18.35 11.46 -7.11
C GLY A 106 -18.99 11.43 -8.50
N GLU A 107 -18.21 11.60 -9.58
CA GLU A 107 -18.75 11.47 -10.93
C GLU A 107 -19.09 10.00 -11.26
N THR A 108 -20.20 9.80 -11.95
CA THR A 108 -20.56 8.49 -12.51
C THR A 108 -19.92 8.32 -13.88
N LEU A 109 -19.02 7.34 -14.02
CA LEU A 109 -18.35 7.08 -15.28
C LEU A 109 -19.11 6.05 -16.12
N THR A 110 -19.15 6.27 -17.43
CA THR A 110 -19.66 5.31 -18.43
C THR A 110 -18.61 5.06 -19.50
N SER A 111 -18.72 3.93 -20.22
CA SER A 111 -17.79 3.63 -21.31
C SER A 111 -17.77 4.74 -22.38
N ARG A 112 -18.95 5.27 -22.74
CA ARG A 112 -19.06 6.41 -23.69
C ARG A 112 -18.39 7.68 -23.18
N PHE A 113 -18.50 7.98 -21.89
CA PHE A 113 -17.83 9.12 -21.30
C PHE A 113 -16.31 8.98 -21.40
N CYS A 114 -15.78 7.78 -21.14
CA CYS A 114 -14.35 7.50 -21.24
C CYS A 114 -13.85 7.51 -22.68
N GLU A 115 -14.63 7.00 -23.64
CA GLU A 115 -14.34 7.10 -25.08
C GLU A 115 -14.16 8.57 -25.50
N ARG A 116 -15.09 9.45 -25.09
CA ARG A 116 -15.04 10.88 -25.44
C ARG A 116 -13.93 11.66 -24.72
N LYS A 117 -13.72 11.39 -23.43
CA LYS A 117 -12.76 12.14 -22.60
C LYS A 117 -11.32 11.71 -22.82
N PHE A 118 -11.09 10.41 -23.05
CA PHE A 118 -9.74 9.84 -23.17
C PHE A 118 -9.41 9.32 -24.57
N GLY A 119 -10.33 9.41 -25.53
CA GLY A 119 -10.10 9.00 -26.93
C GLY A 119 -9.84 7.49 -27.08
N VAL A 120 -10.35 6.66 -26.18
CA VAL A 120 -10.11 5.20 -26.17
C VAL A 120 -11.26 4.44 -26.81
N THR A 121 -11.00 3.20 -27.25
CA THR A 121 -12.06 2.30 -27.71
C THR A 121 -12.88 1.77 -26.53
N ARG A 122 -14.14 1.41 -26.81
CA ARG A 122 -15.07 0.80 -25.82
C ARG A 122 -14.47 -0.40 -25.10
N ASP A 123 -13.75 -1.23 -25.84
CA ASP A 123 -13.11 -2.45 -25.36
C ASP A 123 -11.96 -2.12 -24.39
N THR A 124 -11.15 -1.10 -24.70
CA THR A 124 -10.09 -0.62 -23.81
C THR A 124 -10.66 -0.02 -22.52
N ALA A 125 -11.70 0.80 -22.62
CA ALA A 125 -12.40 1.35 -21.45
C ALA A 125 -12.99 0.22 -20.60
N SER A 126 -13.56 -0.82 -21.22
CA SER A 126 -14.13 -1.98 -20.50
C SER A 126 -13.06 -2.77 -19.75
N ARG A 127 -11.86 -2.93 -20.33
CA ARG A 127 -10.70 -3.54 -19.63
C ARG A 127 -10.24 -2.71 -18.44
N ASP A 128 -10.15 -1.39 -18.62
CA ASP A 128 -9.77 -0.47 -17.53
C ASP A 128 -10.78 -0.56 -16.37
N PHE A 129 -12.07 -0.54 -16.67
CA PHE A 129 -13.11 -0.71 -15.65
C PHE A 129 -13.09 -2.08 -14.98
N ALA A 130 -12.81 -3.15 -15.73
CA ALA A 130 -12.67 -4.50 -15.15
C ALA A 130 -11.51 -4.55 -14.13
N LEU A 131 -10.40 -3.87 -14.43
CA LEU A 131 -9.28 -3.74 -13.51
C LEU A 131 -9.64 -2.90 -12.27
N LEU A 132 -10.32 -1.76 -12.44
CA LEU A 132 -10.77 -0.92 -11.32
C LEU A 132 -11.80 -1.61 -10.41
N VAL A 133 -12.69 -2.44 -10.98
CA VAL A 133 -13.63 -3.27 -10.22
C VAL A 133 -12.89 -4.40 -9.48
N LYS A 134 -11.90 -5.04 -10.12
CA LYS A 134 -11.07 -6.07 -9.48
C LYS A 134 -10.27 -5.53 -8.29
N LEU A 135 -9.86 -4.26 -8.36
CA LEU A 135 -9.15 -3.56 -7.29
C LEU A 135 -10.10 -2.96 -6.23
N GLU A 136 -11.40 -3.25 -6.33
CA GLU A 136 -12.46 -2.77 -5.42
C GLU A 136 -12.62 -1.24 -5.32
N ILE A 137 -12.08 -0.49 -6.29
CA ILE A 137 -12.14 0.97 -6.32
C ILE A 137 -13.50 1.45 -6.85
N ALA A 138 -14.02 0.71 -7.84
CA ALA A 138 -15.26 1.05 -8.54
C ALA A 138 -16.28 -0.07 -8.42
N GLU A 139 -17.55 0.30 -8.28
CA GLU A 139 -18.67 -0.62 -8.33
C GLU A 139 -19.44 -0.45 -9.64
N LYS A 140 -19.78 -1.57 -10.26
CA LYS A 140 -20.58 -1.62 -11.48
C LYS A 140 -22.06 -1.57 -11.14
N SER A 141 -22.77 -0.56 -11.62
CA SER A 141 -24.21 -0.41 -11.48
C SER A 141 -24.92 -0.46 -12.83
N GLY A 142 -25.99 -1.25 -12.92
CA GLY A 142 -26.85 -1.37 -14.11
C GLY A 142 -26.57 -2.58 -15.01
N ARG A 143 -27.39 -2.73 -16.06
CA ARG A 143 -27.33 -3.82 -17.04
C ARG A 143 -27.35 -3.29 -18.49
N GLY A 144 -26.64 -3.98 -19.39
CA GLY A 144 -26.65 -3.71 -20.83
C GLY A 144 -26.10 -2.33 -21.20
N ARG A 145 -26.94 -1.50 -21.85
CA ARG A 145 -26.56 -0.14 -22.30
C ARG A 145 -26.57 0.90 -21.17
N ALA A 146 -27.14 0.56 -20.01
CA ALA A 146 -27.22 1.43 -18.84
C ALA A 146 -26.14 1.11 -17.78
N VAL A 147 -25.02 0.50 -18.19
CA VAL A 147 -23.91 0.22 -17.28
C VAL A 147 -23.18 1.52 -16.94
N SER A 148 -23.06 1.75 -15.64
CA SER A 148 -22.36 2.89 -15.05
C SER A 148 -21.45 2.41 -13.93
N TYR A 149 -20.39 3.17 -13.67
CA TYR A 149 -19.40 2.87 -12.65
C TYR A 149 -19.38 4.04 -11.67
N ARG A 150 -19.51 3.72 -10.38
CA ARG A 150 -19.39 4.69 -9.29
C ARG A 150 -18.30 4.25 -8.34
N GLN A 151 -17.80 5.17 -7.52
CA GLN A 151 -16.90 4.81 -6.43
C GLN A 151 -17.63 3.85 -5.47
N LYS A 152 -16.96 2.77 -5.07
CA LYS A 152 -17.48 1.87 -4.04
C LYS A 152 -17.47 2.64 -2.71
N GLY A 153 -18.65 3.02 -2.23
CA GLY A 153 -18.79 3.70 -0.94
C GLY A 153 -18.54 2.71 0.20
N THR A 154 -17.64 3.05 1.11
CA THR A 154 -17.50 2.33 2.38
C THR A 154 -18.72 2.69 3.24
N VAL A 155 -19.56 1.71 3.55
CA VAL A 155 -20.47 1.77 4.70
C VAL A 155 -19.67 1.41 5.94
#